data_AF-A0A951GZD2-F1
#
_entry.id   AF-A0A951GZD2-F1
#
_cell.length_a   1.000
_cell.length_b   1.000
_cell.length_c   1.000
_cell.angle_alpha   90.00
_cell.angle_beta   90.00
_cell.angle_gamma   90.00
#
_symmetry.space_group_name_H-M   'P 1'
#
loop_
_entity.id
_entity.type
_entity.pdbx_description
1 polymer ?
#
loop_
_entity_poly.entity_id
_entity_poly.type
_entity_poly.pdbx_seq_one_letter_code
_entity_poly.pdbx_strand_id
1 'polypeptide(L)'
;MNEWEIAALVLAAAMLPCLAICVLAQAPHALAALEVAATLLSTSLMALSEGFHRQPFVDLAVVFALLSVIGALAFARLMERDL
;
A
#
# COMPACT_ATOMS: atom_id res chain seq x y z
N MET A 1 -18.90 6.37 -12.45
CA MET A 1 -18.71 6.67 -11.03
C MET A 1 -19.62 5.77 -10.21
N ASN A 2 -19.24 4.50 -10.11
CA ASN A 2 -19.89 3.51 -9.25
C ASN A 2 -19.40 3.66 -7.81
N GLU A 3 -20.09 3.01 -6.87
CA GLU A 3 -19.72 2.95 -5.45
C GLU A 3 -18.27 2.46 -5.23
N TRP A 4 -17.81 1.52 -6.05
CA TRP A 4 -16.45 0.98 -6.03
C TRP A 4 -15.39 1.99 -6.46
N GLU A 5 -15.68 2.84 -7.45
CA GLU A 5 -14.77 3.90 -7.89
C GLU A 5 -14.62 4.98 -6.80
N ILE A 6 -15.71 5.29 -6.11
CA ILE A 6 -15.69 6.23 -4.98
C ILE A 6 -14.88 5.64 -3.81
N ALA A 7 -15.09 4.35 -3.49
CA ALA A 7 -14.32 3.66 -2.46
C ALA A 7 -12.81 3.69 -2.78
N ALA A 8 -12.42 3.40 -4.02
CA ALA A 8 -11.03 3.46 -4.44
C ALA A 8 -10.45 4.88 -4.36
N LEU A 9 -11.22 5.91 -4.70
CA LEU A 9 -10.79 7.31 -4.57
C LEU A 9 -10.54 7.68 -3.10
N VAL A 10 -11.41 7.25 -2.19
CA VAL A 10 -11.26 7.50 -0.75
C VAL A 10 -10.03 6.79 -0.20
N LEU A 11 -9.81 5.53 -0.59
CA LEU A 11 -8.62 4.78 -0.19
C LEU A 11 -7.33 5.40 -0.73
N ALA A 12 -7.33 5.87 -1.98
CA ALA A 12 -6.21 6.60 -2.57
C ALA A 12 -5.93 7.93 -1.83
N ALA A 13 -6.97 8.66 -1.44
CA ALA A 13 -6.83 9.87 -0.64
C ALA A 13 -6.26 9.59 0.76
N ALA A 14 -6.64 8.47 1.38
CA ALA A 14 -6.07 8.02 2.65
C ALA A 14 -4.57 7.65 2.55
N MET A 15 -4.05 7.42 1.35
CA MET A 15 -2.63 7.15 1.12
C MET A 15 -1.76 8.41 1.25
N LEU A 16 -2.30 9.60 1.00
CA LEU A 16 -1.58 10.88 1.11
C LEU A 16 -0.99 11.15 2.50
N PRO A 17 -1.75 11.07 3.62
CA PRO A 17 -1.17 11.25 4.95
C PRO A 17 -0.14 10.16 5.27
N CYS A 18 -0.34 8.94 4.78
CA CYS A 18 0.60 7.84 4.99
C CYS A 18 1.96 8.13 4.32
N LEU A 19 1.93 8.58 3.06
CA LEU A 19 3.11 9.04 2.32
C LEU A 19 3.80 10.24 3.00
N ALA A 20 3.02 11.18 3.56
CA ALA A 20 3.59 12.29 4.31
C ALA A 20 4.37 11.79 5.54
N ILE A 21 3.82 10.84 6.31
CA ILE A 21 4.53 10.24 7.45
C ILE A 21 5.77 9.45 6.99
N CYS A 22 5.70 8.73 5.87
CA CYS A 22 6.87 8.05 5.30
C CYS A 22 8.05 8.99 5.02
N VAL A 23 7.78 10.22 4.55
CA VAL A 23 8.82 11.20 4.20
C VAL A 23 9.31 11.98 5.43
N LEU A 24 8.44 12.23 6.40
CA LEU A 24 8.72 13.12 7.53
C LEU A 24 9.21 12.39 8.79
N ALA A 25 8.95 11.09 8.94
CA ALA A 25 9.23 10.35 10.17
C ALA A 25 10.58 9.60 10.14
N GLN A 26 11.03 9.17 11.32
CA GLN A 26 12.22 8.33 11.45
C GLN A 26 12.01 6.95 10.81
N ALA A 27 13.11 6.32 10.36
CA ALA A 27 13.11 5.03 9.65
C ALA A 27 12.12 3.96 10.16
N PRO A 28 12.00 3.65 11.47
CA PRO A 28 11.02 2.66 11.94
C PRO A 28 9.56 3.09 11.77
N HIS A 29 9.27 4.38 11.97
CA HIS A 29 7.92 4.92 11.78
C HIS A 29 7.58 5.06 10.30
N ALA A 30 8.56 5.41 9.47
CA ALA A 30 8.42 5.46 8.02
C ALA A 30 8.14 4.07 7.42
N LEU A 31 8.81 3.02 7.91
CA LEU A 31 8.55 1.65 7.48
C LEU A 31 7.13 1.18 7.84
N ALA A 32 6.67 1.49 9.05
CA ALA A 32 5.32 1.17 9.48
C ALA A 32 4.25 1.90 8.64
N ALA A 33 4.47 3.18 8.34
CA ALA A 33 3.59 3.93 7.45
C ALA A 33 3.59 3.35 6.02
N LEU A 34 4.74 2.90 5.52
CA LEU A 34 4.82 2.32 4.18
C LEU A 34 4.01 1.01 4.07
N GLU A 35 4.02 0.17 5.10
CA GLU A 35 3.21 -1.06 5.15
C GLU A 35 1.70 -0.77 5.16
N VAL A 36 1.27 0.24 5.91
CA VAL A 36 -0.14 0.67 5.89
C VAL A 36 -0.52 1.21 4.50
N ALA A 37 0.36 2.01 3.88
CA ALA A 37 0.14 2.52 2.53
C ALA A 37 0.02 1.40 1.49
N ALA A 38 0.84 0.36 1.59
CA ALA A 38 0.80 -0.78 0.69
C ALA A 38 -0.48 -1.62 0.83
N THR A 39 -0.97 -1.77 2.06
CA THR A 39 -2.27 -2.42 2.33
C THR A 39 -3.41 -1.61 1.72
N LEU A 40 -3.40 -0.29 1.85
CA LEU A 40 -4.36 0.61 1.21
C LEU A 40 -4.30 0.52 -0.31
N LEU A 41 -3.10 0.43 -0.90
CA LEU A 41 -2.93 0.29 -2.34
C LEU A 41 -3.52 -1.03 -2.86
N SER A 42 -3.22 -2.16 -2.21
CA SER A 42 -3.78 -3.47 -2.61
C SER A 42 -5.31 -3.47 -2.53
N THR A 43 -5.86 -2.89 -1.47
CA THR A 43 -7.32 -2.76 -1.31
C THR A 43 -7.93 -1.85 -2.37
N SER A 44 -7.24 -0.76 -2.74
CA SER A 44 -7.67 0.16 -3.81
C SER A 44 -7.67 -0.53 -5.17
N LEU A 45 -6.64 -1.34 -5.48
CA LEU A 45 -6.56 -2.13 -6.71
C LEU A 45 -7.68 -3.17 -6.80
N MET A 46 -8.03 -3.80 -5.67
CA MET A 46 -9.16 -4.73 -5.58
C MET A 46 -10.49 -4.01 -5.87
N ALA A 47 -10.73 -2.84 -5.27
CA ALA A 47 -11.92 -2.04 -5.53
C ALA A 47 -11.99 -1.56 -6.99
N LEU A 48 -10.84 -1.22 -7.60
CA LEU A 48 -10.74 -0.88 -9.02
C LEU A 48 -11.09 -2.06 -9.93
N SER A 49 -10.71 -3.28 -9.55
CA SER A 49 -11.07 -4.49 -10.30
C SER A 49 -12.58 -4.65 -10.41
N GLU A 50 -13.31 -4.46 -9.31
CA GLU A 50 -14.77 -4.50 -9.27
C GLU A 50 -15.39 -3.34 -10.08
N GLY A 51 -14.83 -2.13 -9.96
CA GLY A 51 -15.30 -0.97 -10.71
C GLY A 51 -15.15 -1.11 -12.23
N PHE A 52 -13.99 -1.58 -12.69
CA PHE A 52 -13.68 -1.71 -14.12
C PHE A 52 -14.00 -3.08 -14.73
N HIS A 53 -14.44 -4.04 -13.91
CA HIS A 53 -14.68 -5.44 -14.31
C HIS A 53 -13.48 -6.06 -15.06
N ARG A 54 -12.27 -5.72 -14.61
CA ARG A 54 -11.00 -6.09 -15.27
C ARG A 54 -10.17 -6.96 -14.32
N GLN A 55 -10.13 -8.25 -14.60
CA GLN A 55 -9.29 -9.25 -13.89
C GLN A 55 -7.81 -8.87 -13.66
N PRO A 56 -7.08 -8.18 -14.57
CA PRO A 56 -5.66 -7.91 -14.34
C PRO A 56 -5.34 -7.07 -13.09
N PHE A 57 -6.31 -6.32 -12.54
CA PHE A 57 -6.08 -5.52 -11.32
C PHE A 57 -5.94 -6.38 -10.06
N VAL A 58 -6.60 -7.55 -10.03
CA VAL A 58 -6.49 -8.49 -8.90
C VAL A 58 -5.11 -9.13 -8.85
N ASP A 59 -4.58 -9.53 -10.01
CA ASP A 59 -3.23 -10.11 -10.10
C ASP A 59 -2.18 -9.10 -9.58
N LEU A 60 -2.30 -7.84 -10.01
CA LEU A 60 -1.43 -6.76 -9.56
C LEU A 60 -1.55 -6.51 -8.04
N ALA A 61 -2.77 -6.54 -7.49
CA ALA A 61 -3.00 -6.37 -6.06
C ALA A 61 -2.32 -7.48 -5.23
N VAL A 62 -2.44 -8.73 -5.67
CA VAL A 62 -1.85 -9.88 -4.98
C VAL A 62 -0.32 -9.83 -5.04
N VAL A 63 0.25 -9.56 -6.21
CA VAL A 63 1.70 -9.43 -6.38
C VAL A 63 2.23 -8.29 -5.51
N PHE A 64 1.56 -7.13 -5.51
CA PHE A 64 1.97 -5.99 -4.70
C PHE A 64 1.93 -6.29 -3.19
N ALA A 65 0.89 -6.97 -2.71
CA ALA A 65 0.79 -7.37 -1.31
C ALA A 65 1.96 -8.26 -0.87
N LEU A 66 2.34 -9.24 -1.70
CA LEU A 66 3.49 -10.12 -1.41
C LEU A 66 4.81 -9.34 -1.42
N LEU A 67 5.01 -8.48 -2.43
CA LEU A 67 6.22 -7.65 -2.52
C LEU A 67 6.35 -6.69 -1.34
N SER A 68 5.25 -6.13 -0.84
CA SER A 68 5.28 -5.24 0.32
C SER A 68 5.86 -5.95 1.54
N VAL A 69 5.32 -7.13 1.87
CA VAL A 69 5.78 -7.90 3.04
C VAL A 69 7.26 -8.27 2.91
N ILE A 70 7.69 -8.72 1.73
CA ILE A 70 9.09 -9.07 1.47
C ILE A 70 9.99 -7.83 1.61
N GLY A 71 9.57 -6.69 1.04
CA GLY A 71 10.28 -5.42 1.11
C GLY A 71 10.41 -4.90 2.54
N ALA A 72 9.33 -4.96 3.31
CA ALA A 72 9.32 -4.52 4.70
C ALA A 72 10.24 -5.39 5.58
N LEU A 73 10.21 -6.71 5.41
CA LEU A 73 11.12 -7.62 6.10
C LEU A 73 12.59 -7.37 5.72
N ALA A 74 12.87 -7.14 4.44
CA ALA A 74 14.23 -6.82 3.98
C ALA A 74 14.74 -5.51 4.61
N PHE A 75 13.89 -4.48 4.69
CA PHE A 75 14.23 -3.20 5.31
C PHE A 75 14.39 -3.31 6.83
N ALA A 76 13.49 -4.06 7.49
CA ALA A 76 13.59 -4.35 8.92
C ALA A 76 14.91 -5.06 9.23
N ARG A 77 15.28 -6.06 8.42
CA ARG A 77 16.56 -6.79 8.54
C ARG A 77 17.78 -5.91 8.34
N LEU A 78 17.72 -4.95 7.41
CA LEU A 78 18.80 -3.99 7.21
C LEU A 78 18.95 -3.09 8.45
N MET A 79 17.84 -2.62 9.01
CA MET A 79 17.83 -1.77 10.19
C MET A 79 18.29 -2.51 11.46
N GLU A 80 17.98 -3.81 11.59
CA GLU A 80 18.54 -4.68 12.64
C GLU A 80 20.07 -4.84 12.54
N ARG A 81 20.66 -4.69 11.35
CA ARG A 81 22.11 -4.86 11.14
C ARG A 81 22.91 -3.57 11.37
N ASP A 82 22.26 -2.42 11.27
CA ASP A 82 22.86 -1.09 11.44
C ASP A 82 22.72 -0.54 12.88
N LEU A 83 21.95 -1.25 13.75
CA LEU A 83 21.74 -0.92 15.17
C LEU A 83 22.64 -1.77 16.08
#